data_AF-A0A9W4ESF4-F1
#
_entry.id   AF-A0A9W4ESF4-F1
#
_cell.length_a   1.000
_cell.length_b   1.000
_cell.length_c   1.000
_cell.angle_alpha   90.00
_cell.angle_beta   90.00
_cell.angle_gamma   90.00
#
_symmetry.space_group_name_H-M   'P 1'
#
loop_
_entity.id
_entity.type
_entity.pdbx_description
1 polymer ?
#
loop_
_entity_poly.entity_id
_entity_poly.type
_entity_poly.pdbx_seq_one_letter_code
_entity_poly.pdbx_strand_id
1 'polypeptide(L)' 'MKPLTSRQAEILTFIQGKVVENGFPPTVREICQATGLASSSTVHGHLIHLEEKGYIQRDPSKPRTIKILKGGLI' A
#
# COMPACT_ATOMS: atom_id res chain seq x y z
N MET A 1 11.35 -3.94 -12.26
CA MET A 1 10.65 -3.34 -11.10
C MET A 1 11.58 -2.33 -10.45
N LYS A 2 11.09 -1.15 -10.07
CA LYS A 2 11.93 -0.16 -9.38
C LYS A 2 12.11 -0.58 -7.91
N PRO A 3 13.30 -0.40 -7.32
CA PRO A 3 13.54 -0.74 -5.91
C PRO A 3 12.62 0.09 -5.00
N LEU A 4 12.10 -0.55 -3.96
CA LEU A 4 11.31 0.10 -2.91
C LEU A 4 12.23 0.66 -1.83
N THR A 5 11.87 1.81 -1.26
CA THR A 5 12.50 2.24 -0.01
C THR A 5 12.00 1.37 1.14
N SER A 6 12.72 1.30 2.26
CA SER A 6 12.30 0.52 3.43
C SER A 6 10.87 0.86 3.86
N ARG A 7 10.50 2.14 3.78
CA ARG A 7 9.15 2.61 4.15
C ARG A 7 8.07 2.17 3.16
N GLN A 8 8.38 2.20 1.86
CA GLN A 8 7.46 1.71 0.83
C GLN A 8 7.27 0.20 0.91
N ALA A 9 8.34 -0.54 1.20
CA ALA A 9 8.30 -1.97 1.43
C ALA A 9 7.44 -2.31 2.67
N GLU A 10 7.64 -1.60 3.78
CA GLU A 10 6.84 -1.77 5.00
C GLU A 10 5.34 -1.55 4.75
N ILE A 11 4.97 -0.48 4.04
CA ILE A 11 3.57 -0.21 3.65
C ILE A 11 3.03 -1.35 2.77
N LEU A 12 3.80 -1.78 1.77
CA LEU A 12 3.38 -2.84 0.85
C LEU A 12 3.15 -4.15 1.59
N THR A 13 4.10 -4.57 2.45
CA THR A 13 4.01 -5.77 3.26
C THR A 13 2.80 -5.72 4.20
N PHE A 14 2.52 -4.57 4.82
CA PHE A 14 1.36 -4.42 5.68
C PHE A 14 0.04 -4.56 4.90
N ILE A 15 -0.05 -3.95 3.72
CA ILE A 15 -1.22 -4.08 2.84
C ILE A 15 -1.41 -5.54 2.42
N GLN A 16 -0.34 -6.21 1.99
CA GLN A 16 -0.37 -7.62 1.60
C GLN A 16 -0.83 -8.51 2.75
N GLY A 17 -0.25 -8.34 3.95
CA GLY A 17 -0.62 -9.09 5.14
C GLY A 17 -2.11 -8.95 5.45
N LYS A 18 -2.65 -7.73 5.38
CA LYS A 18 -4.08 -7.48 5.62
C LYS A 18 -4.99 -8.06 4.55
N VAL A 19 -4.59 -8.03 3.28
CA VAL A 19 -5.34 -8.71 2.21
C VAL A 19 -5.36 -10.22 2.43
N VAL A 20 -4.25 -10.81 2.87
CA VAL A 20 -4.17 -12.25 3.15
C VAL A 20 -4.96 -12.64 4.40
N GLU A 21 -4.89 -11.83 5.46
CA GLU A 21 -5.55 -12.08 6.75
C GLU A 21 -7.08 -11.87 6.69
N ASN A 22 -7.52 -10.75 6.09
CA ASN A 22 -8.90 -10.30 6.15
C ASN A 22 -9.65 -10.42 4.81
N GLY A 23 -8.94 -10.71 3.70
CA GLY A 23 -9.51 -10.72 2.36
C GLY A 23 -9.71 -9.32 1.74
N PHE A 24 -9.35 -8.26 2.45
CA PHE A 24 -9.47 -6.87 1.97
C PHE A 24 -8.26 -6.01 2.36
N PRO A 25 -7.91 -5.01 1.54
CA PRO A 25 -6.80 -4.10 1.84
C PRO A 25 -7.13 -3.18 3.02
N PRO A 26 -6.11 -2.78 3.81
CA PRO A 26 -6.32 -1.87 4.93
C PRO A 26 -6.63 -0.45 4.46
N THR A 27 -7.27 0.30 5.33
CA THR A 27 -7.54 1.73 5.13
C THR A 27 -6.28 2.57 5.35
N VAL A 28 -6.28 3.81 4.81
CA VAL A 28 -5.19 4.78 5.05
C VAL A 28 -4.94 5.01 6.54
N ARG A 29 -5.99 4.99 7.37
CA ARG A 29 -5.87 5.14 8.83
C ARG A 29 -5.14 3.97 9.47
N GLU A 30 -5.47 2.74 9.07
CA GLU A 30 -4.79 1.54 9.55
C GLU A 30 -3.32 1.53 9.11
N ILE A 31 -3.03 1.94 7.87
CA ILE A 31 -1.64 2.06 7.38
C ILE A 31 -0.88 3.11 8.20
N CYS A 32 -1.47 4.28 8.49
CA CYS A 32 -0.86 5.28 9.37
C CYS A 32 -0.51 4.69 10.74
N GLN A 33 -1.45 3.97 11.36
CA GLN A 33 -1.26 3.36 12.68
C GLN A 33 -0.17 2.28 12.67
N ALA A 34 -0.19 1.40 11.67
CA ALA A 34 0.76 0.28 11.59
C ALA A 34 2.17 0.73 11.26
N THR A 35 2.33 1.76 10.42
CA THR A 35 3.64 2.27 10.03
C THR A 35 4.15 3.37 10.97
N GLY A 36 3.27 4.01 11.75
CA GLY A 36 3.62 5.19 12.55
C GLY A 36 3.80 6.46 11.71
N LEU A 37 3.15 6.54 10.54
CA LEU A 37 3.13 7.77 9.73
C LEU A 37 2.14 8.77 10.31
N ALA A 38 2.63 9.98 10.60
CA ALA A 38 1.85 11.04 11.25
C ALA A 38 0.66 11.55 10.42
N SER A 39 0.72 11.46 9.09
CA SER A 39 -0.25 12.08 8.19
C SER A 39 -0.73 11.15 7.09
N SER A 40 -2.05 11.17 6.85
CA SER A 40 -2.68 10.46 5.73
C SER A 40 -2.13 10.89 4.38
N SER A 41 -1.71 12.16 4.24
CA SER A 41 -1.08 12.69 3.01
C SER A 41 0.24 11.99 2.71
N THR A 42 1.04 11.67 3.73
CA THR A 42 2.32 10.95 3.56
C THR A 42 2.07 9.52 3.08
N VAL A 43 1.09 8.83 3.67
CA VAL A 43 0.66 7.51 3.20
C VAL A 43 0.18 7.60 1.74
N HIS A 44 -0.63 8.60 1.40
CA HIS A 44 -1.12 8.77 0.04
C HIS A 44 0.02 8.95 -0.97
N GLY A 45 1.04 9.74 -0.63
CA GLY A 45 2.26 9.88 -1.44
C GLY A 45 3.02 8.57 -1.61
N HIS A 46 3.15 7.76 -0.56
CA HIS A 46 3.77 6.43 -0.69
C HIS A 46 2.95 5.49 -1.57
N LEU A 47 1.62 5.52 -1.47
CA LEU A 47 0.73 4.72 -2.32
C LEU A 47 0.83 5.12 -3.79
N ILE A 48 0.92 6.42 -4.11
CA ILE A 48 1.17 6.90 -5.48
C ILE A 48 2.47 6.31 -6.02
N HIS A 49 3.56 6.41 -5.27
CA HIS A 49 4.83 5.86 -5.71
C HIS A 49 4.80 4.33 -5.87
N LEU A 50 4.09 3.61 -5.00
CA LEU A 50 3.93 2.16 -5.14
C LEU A 50 3.16 1.80 -6.41
N GLU A 51 2.17 2.61 -6.77
CA GLU A 51 1.38 2.47 -7.99
C GLU A 51 2.20 2.78 -9.25
N GLU A 52 2.91 3.90 -9.27
CA GLU A 52 3.84 4.27 -10.35
C GLU A 52 4.95 3.23 -10.57
N LYS A 53 5.34 2.54 -9.49
CA LYS A 53 6.33 1.45 -9.54
C LYS A 53 5.73 0.11 -9.95
N GLY A 54 4.41 0.01 -10.08
CA GLY A 54 3.68 -1.18 -10.52
C GLY A 54 3.49 -2.26 -9.45
N TYR A 55 3.59 -1.91 -8.16
CA TYR A 55 3.37 -2.85 -7.06
C TYR A 55 1.91 -2.92 -6.62
N ILE A 56 1.18 -1.80 -6.75
CA ILE A 56 -0.25 -1.72 -6.46
C ILE A 56 -0.99 -1.02 -7.59
N GLN A 57 -2.30 -1.18 -7.62
CA GLN A 57 -3.20 -0.41 -8.46
C GLN A 57 -4.35 0.08 -7.61
N ARG A 58 -4.69 1.35 -7.75
CA ARG A 58 -5.81 1.96 -7.04
C ARG A 58 -6.86 2.40 -8.04
N ASP A 59 -8.12 2.19 -7.68
CA ASP A 59 -9.23 2.72 -8.46
C ASP A 59 -9.64 4.08 -7.88
N PRO A 60 -9.45 5.20 -8.61
CA PRO A 60 -9.83 6.53 -8.12
C PRO A 60 -11.34 6.66 -7.88
N SER A 61 -12.17 5.86 -8.55
CA SER A 61 -13.62 5.80 -8.32
C SER A 61 -13.98 4.95 -7.10
N LYS A 62 -13.07 4.11 -6.59
CA LYS A 62 -13.27 3.27 -5.41
C LYS A 62 -12.05 3.36 -4.48
N PRO A 63 -11.92 4.43 -3.66
CA PRO A 63 -10.75 4.69 -2.82
C PRO A 63 -10.43 3.59 -1.77
N ARG A 64 -11.31 2.60 -1.60
CA ARG A 64 -11.10 1.41 -0.74
C ARG A 64 -10.54 0.19 -1.47
N THR A 65 -10.34 0.25 -2.78
CA THR A 65 -9.87 -0.90 -3.57
C THR A 65 -8.41 -0.70 -3.93
N ILE A 66 -7.51 -1.18 -3.08
CA ILE A 66 -6.09 -1.34 -3.42
C ILE A 66 -5.91 -2.78 -3.92
N LYS A 67 -5.52 -2.94 -5.19
CA LYS A 67 -5.17 -4.23 -5.76
C LYS A 67 -3.66 -4.41 -5.72
N ILE A 68 -3.18 -5.47 -5.09
CA ILE A 68 -1.77 -5.86 -5.15
C ILE A 68 -1.49 -6.40 -6.56
N LEU A 69 -0.47 -5.88 -7.24
CA LEU A 69 -0.01 -6.38 -8.52
C LEU A 69 1.12 -7.40 -8.32
N LYS A 70 1.28 -8.30 -9.29
CA LYS A 70 2.15 -9.50 -9.23
C LYS A 70 3.65 -9.21 -9.03
N GLY A 71 4.07 -7.94 -8.96
CA GLY A 71 5.42 -7.54 -8.59
C GLY A 71 5.73 -7.47 -7.10
N GLY A 72 4.73 -7.69 -6.24
CA GLY A 72 4.92 -7.81 -4.80
C GLY A 72 5.14 -9.25 -4.29
N LEU A 73 5.18 -10.24 -5.18
CA LEU A 73 5.50 -11.62 -4.86
C LEU A 73 6.95 -11.88 -5.27
N ILE A 74 7.80 -12.14 -4.27
CA ILE A 74 9.07 -12.85 -4.46
C ILE A 74 8.76 -14.33 -4.35
#